data_AF-X1U5R4-F1
#
_entry.id   AF-X1U5R4-F1
#
_cell.length_a   1.000
_cell.length_b   1.000
_cell.length_c   1.000
_cell.angle_alpha   90.00
_cell.angle_beta   90.00
_cell.angle_gamma   90.00
#
_symmetry.space_group_name_H-M   'P 1'
#
loop_
_entity.id
_entity.type
_entity.pdbx_description
1 polymer ?
#
loop_
_entity_poly.entity_id
_entity_poly.type
_entity_poly.pdbx_seq_one_letter_code
_entity_poly.pdbx_strand_id
1 'polypeptide(L)'
;MPRIEEMYAFIVEDTGPDDEGVVAIQSPPGDDGTILWLPLVGADMARVNSLRPTAVGIAQQLGKPLKLVHFSNRQELEIIR
;
A
#
# COMPACT_ATOMS: atom_id res chain seq x y z
N MET A 1 -11.85 15.19 1.09
CA MET A 1 -11.73 13.73 1.09
C MET A 1 -12.53 13.20 2.27
N PRO A 2 -13.26 12.08 2.12
CA PRO A 2 -14.05 11.51 3.21
C PRO A 2 -13.16 10.91 4.31
N ARG A 3 -13.73 10.67 5.50
CA ARG A 3 -13.08 9.89 6.57
C ARG A 3 -12.78 8.48 6.05
N ILE A 4 -11.60 7.97 6.38
CA ILE A 4 -11.20 6.60 6.05
C ILE A 4 -11.87 5.68 7.08
N GLU A 5 -12.78 4.82 6.64
CA GLU A 5 -13.46 3.80 7.45
C GLU A 5 -12.89 2.39 7.22
N GLU A 6 -12.34 2.15 6.03
CA GLU A 6 -11.75 0.90 5.60
C GLU A 6 -10.45 1.18 4.84
N MET A 7 -9.59 0.17 4.74
CA MET A 7 -8.32 0.26 4.02
C MET A 7 -8.07 -1.03 3.24
N TYR A 8 -7.67 -0.85 1.99
CA TYR A 8 -7.22 -1.91 1.11
C TYR A 8 -5.71 -1.77 0.91
N ALA A 9 -4.96 -2.85 1.08
CA ALA A 9 -3.51 -2.84 0.91
C ALA A 9 -3.07 -3.93 -0.08
N PHE A 10 -2.14 -3.57 -0.97
CA PHE A 10 -1.40 -4.58 -1.72
C PHE A 10 -0.22 -5.06 -0.86
N ILE A 11 -0.17 -6.37 -0.62
CA ILE A 11 0.85 -7.00 0.20
C ILE A 11 1.60 -8.10 -0.55
N VAL A 12 2.80 -8.43 -0.09
CA VAL A 12 3.62 -9.54 -0.58
C VAL A 12 4.06 -10.40 0.61
N GLU A 13 4.15 -11.71 0.40
CA GLU A 13 4.82 -12.61 1.34
C GLU A 13 6.34 -12.49 1.16
N ASP A 14 7.07 -12.28 2.25
CA ASP A 14 8.53 -12.16 2.20
C ASP A 14 9.22 -13.50 2.46
N THR A 15 9.40 -13.89 3.73
CA THR A 15 10.09 -15.14 4.10
C THR A 15 9.16 -16.33 4.39
N GLY A 16 7.84 -16.11 4.50
CA GLY A 16 6.85 -17.16 4.77
C GLY A 16 5.41 -16.65 4.83
N PRO A 17 4.42 -17.53 5.06
CA PRO A 17 2.99 -17.18 5.03
C PRO A 17 2.55 -16.23 6.16
N ASP A 18 3.32 -16.17 7.25
CA ASP A 18 3.08 -15.28 8.40
C ASP A 18 3.96 -14.01 8.36
N ASP A 19 4.66 -13.78 7.24
CA ASP A 19 5.58 -12.66 7.04
C ASP A 19 5.16 -11.86 5.80
N GLU A 20 4.33 -10.83 6.03
CA GLU A 20 3.72 -10.02 4.99
C GLU A 20 4.17 -8.55 5.08
N GLY A 21 4.47 -7.96 3.93
CA GLY A 21 4.83 -6.54 3.79
C GLY A 21 3.90 -5.80 2.86
N VAL A 22 3.57 -4.54 3.18
CA VAL A 22 2.86 -3.63 2.26
C VAL A 22 3.85 -3.11 1.21
N VAL A 23 3.54 -3.28 -0.07
CA VAL A 23 4.41 -2.79 -1.14
C VAL A 23 4.29 -1.27 -1.28
N ALA A 24 5.38 -0.62 -1.69
CA ALA A 24 5.46 0.82 -1.86
C ALA A 24 6.19 1.20 -3.16
N ILE A 25 5.93 2.42 -3.63
CA ILE A 25 6.72 3.08 -4.67
C ILE A 25 7.48 4.26 -4.09
N GLN A 26 8.58 4.61 -4.72
CA GLN A 26 9.30 5.85 -4.42
C GLN A 26 8.66 7.01 -5.21
N SER A 27 8.48 8.15 -4.57
CA SER A 27 8.24 9.40 -5.29
C SER A 27 9.47 9.79 -6.09
N PRO A 28 9.33 10.64 -7.13
CA PRO A 28 10.46 11.41 -7.62
C PRO A 28 11.12 12.19 -6.47
N PRO A 29 12.43 12.47 -6.54
CA PRO A 29 13.08 13.37 -5.59
C PRO A 29 12.42 14.75 -5.60
N GLY A 30 12.14 15.30 -4.42
CA GLY A 30 11.68 16.68 -4.26
C GLY A 30 12.79 17.70 -4.56
N ASP A 31 12.44 18.99 -4.49
CA ASP A 31 13.40 20.09 -4.71
C ASP A 31 14.56 20.09 -3.69
N ASP A 32 14.33 19.50 -2.52
CA ASP A 32 15.31 19.28 -1.45
C ASP A 32 16.08 17.94 -1.57
N GLY A 33 15.80 17.16 -2.62
CA GLY A 33 16.36 15.83 -2.85
C GLY A 33 15.68 14.71 -2.06
N THR A 34 14.63 14.99 -1.29
CA THR A 34 13.95 13.99 -0.47
C THR A 34 13.12 13.03 -1.33
N ILE A 35 13.24 11.73 -1.08
CA ILE A 35 12.44 10.67 -1.70
C ILE A 35 11.44 10.14 -0.66
N LEU A 36 10.16 10.12 -1.01
CA LEU A 36 9.11 9.56 -0.16
C LEU A 36 8.78 8.13 -0.59
N TRP A 37 8.57 7.26 0.38
CA TRP A 37 7.99 5.94 0.15
C TRP A 37 6.48 6.01 0.30
N LEU A 38 5.77 5.66 -0.78
CA LEU A 38 4.32 5.74 -0.87
C LEU A 38 3.75 4.31 -0.89
N PRO A 39 3.15 3.83 0.21
CA PRO A 39 2.55 2.51 0.25
C PRO A 39 1.35 2.42 -0.70
N LEU A 40 1.16 1.27 -1.33
CA LEU A 40 0.03 1.01 -2.22
C LEU A 40 -1.20 0.62 -1.40
N VAL A 41 -1.83 1.64 -0.81
CA VAL A 41 -3.07 1.53 -0.04
C VAL A 41 -4.18 2.39 -0.63
N GLY A 42 -5.42 1.95 -0.46
CA GLY A 42 -6.61 2.69 -0.87
C GLY A 42 -7.69 2.69 0.22
N ALA A 43 -8.39 3.81 0.37
CA ALA A 43 -9.55 3.90 1.27
C ALA A 43 -10.86 3.44 0.59
N ASP A 44 -10.81 3.15 -0.72
CA ASP A 44 -11.94 2.71 -1.54
C ASP A 44 -11.45 1.96 -2.79
N MET A 45 -12.35 1.24 -3.45
CA MET A 45 -12.03 0.45 -4.64
C MET A 45 -11.66 1.28 -5.87
N ALA A 46 -12.08 2.55 -5.97
CA ALA A 46 -11.66 3.41 -7.08
C ALA A 46 -10.17 3.72 -6.98
N ARG A 47 -9.67 4.02 -5.77
CA ARG A 47 -8.24 4.18 -5.50
C ARG A 47 -7.49 2.87 -5.73
N VAL A 48 -7.97 1.74 -5.22
CA VAL A 48 -7.36 0.42 -5.48
C VAL A 48 -7.22 0.15 -6.96
N ASN A 49 -8.26 0.41 -7.75
CA ASN A 49 -8.24 0.19 -9.18
C ASN A 49 -7.23 1.10 -9.90
N SER A 50 -7.05 2.35 -9.45
CA SER A 50 -6.00 3.22 -9.99
C SER A 50 -4.58 2.74 -9.68
N LEU A 51 -4.37 2.04 -8.56
CA LEU A 51 -3.06 1.51 -8.14
C LEU A 51 -2.75 0.13 -8.75
N ARG A 52 -3.79 -0.58 -9.24
CA ARG A 52 -3.67 -1.95 -9.74
C ARG A 52 -2.61 -2.12 -10.85
N PRO A 53 -2.48 -1.24 -11.85
CA PRO A 53 -1.42 -1.39 -12.86
C PRO A 53 -0.01 -1.35 -12.25
N THR A 54 0.21 -0.45 -11.28
CA THR A 54 1.48 -0.36 -10.55
C THR A 54 1.75 -1.62 -9.73
N ALA A 55 0.73 -2.13 -9.02
CA ALA A 55 0.84 -3.38 -8.26
C ALA A 55 1.21 -4.57 -9.17
N VAL A 56 0.61 -4.66 -10.36
CA VAL A 56 0.95 -5.70 -11.35
C VAL A 56 2.43 -5.57 -11.79
N GLY A 57 2.90 -4.36 -12.06
CA GLY A 57 4.31 -4.12 -12.39
C GLY A 57 5.27 -4.54 -11.28
N ILE A 58 4.94 -4.23 -10.03
CA ILE A 58 5.74 -4.65 -8.86
C ILE A 58 5.74 -6.18 -8.72
N ALA A 59 4.59 -6.84 -8.87
CA ALA A 59 4.49 -8.30 -8.80
C ALA A 59 5.43 -8.97 -9.83
N GLN A 60 5.46 -8.43 -11.05
CA GLN A 60 6.35 -8.89 -12.12
C GLN A 60 7.82 -8.67 -11.78
N GLN A 61 8.17 -7.48 -11.27
CA GLN A 61 9.55 -7.14 -10.88
C GLN A 61 10.06 -8.02 -9.73
N LEU A 62 9.22 -8.31 -8.74
CA LEU A 62 9.57 -9.14 -7.60
C LEU A 62 9.56 -10.64 -7.94
N GLY A 63 8.91 -11.04 -9.03
CA GLY A 63 8.68 -12.46 -9.36
C GLY A 63 7.78 -13.16 -8.33
N LYS A 64 6.99 -12.40 -7.56
CA LYS A 64 6.11 -12.88 -6.49
C LYS A 64 4.69 -12.34 -6.70
N PRO A 65 3.64 -13.13 -6.41
CA PRO A 65 2.27 -12.62 -6.45
C PRO A 65 2.05 -11.61 -5.32
N LEU A 66 1.27 -10.57 -5.61
CA LEU A 66 0.74 -9.67 -4.59
C LEU A 66 -0.69 -10.06 -4.22
N LYS A 67 -1.04 -9.94 -2.94
CA LYS A 67 -2.41 -10.08 -2.45
C LYS A 67 -3.03 -8.70 -2.24
N LEU A 68 -4.34 -8.59 -2.47
CA LEU A 68 -5.12 -7.42 -2.06
C LEU A 68 -5.88 -7.79 -0.79
N VAL A 69 -5.58 -7.14 0.32
CA VAL A 69 -6.21 -7.37 1.62
C VAL A 69 -7.10 -6.19 1.99
N HIS A 70 -8.25 -6.49 2.58
CA HIS A 70 -9.21 -5.51 3.07
C HIS A 70 -9.23 -5.52 4.59
N PHE A 71 -8.93 -4.38 5.19
CA PHE A 71 -9.01 -4.09 6.61
C PHE A 71 -10.21 -3.17 6.86
N SER A 72 -11.23 -3.66 7.54
CA SER A 72 -12.50 -2.94 7.78
C SER A 72 -12.70 -2.50 9.23
N ASN A 73 -11.90 -3.02 10.17
CA ASN A 73 -12.05 -2.69 11.58
C ASN A 73 -11.19 -1.48 11.96
N ARG A 74 -11.75 -0.28 11.85
CA ARG A 74 -11.08 0.95 12.25
C ARG A 74 -11.12 1.13 13.77
N GLN A 75 -9.95 1.27 14.38
CA GLN A 75 -9.79 1.65 15.77
C GLN A 75 -8.86 2.85 15.90
N GLU A 76 -9.25 3.86 16.67
CA GLU A 76 -8.37 4.98 17.04
C GLU A 76 -7.54 4.54 18.24
N LEU A 77 -6.21 4.49 18.06
CA LEU A 77 -5.28 4.06 19.12
C LEU A 77 -4.62 5.27 19.80
N GLU A 78 -4.18 6.26 19.04
CA GLU A 78 -3.50 7.44 19.57
C GLU A 78 -3.54 8.62 18.58
N ILE A 79 -3.13 9.80 19.05
CA ILE A 79 -2.93 11.01 18.25
C ILE A 79 -1.48 11.48 18.44
N ILE A 80 -0.69 11.42 17.37
CA ILE A 80 0.69 11.92 17.32
C ILE A 80 0.67 13.39 16.83
N ARG A 81 1.49 14.26 17.42
CA ARG A 81 1.63 15.68 17.07
C ARG A 81 3.07 16.05 16.76
#